data_AF-A0A355E5P3-F1
#
_entry.id   AF-A0A355E5P3-F1
#
_cell.length_a   1.000
_cell.length_b   1.000
_cell.length_c   1.000
_cell.angle_alpha   90.00
_cell.angle_beta   90.00
_cell.angle_gamma   90.00
#
_symmetry.space_group_name_H-M   'P 1'
#
loop_
_entity.id
_entity.type
_entity.pdbx_description
1 polymer ?
#
loop_
_entity_poly.entity_id
_entity_poly.type
_entity_poly.pdbx_seq_one_letter_code
_entity_poly.pdbx_strand_id
1 'polypeptide(L)'
;MNIPTLQLISKTKGLSQSDLARMSGVSRQAVSLWFKHPDGSGANLRSGTFWNLCQGLQVRMEELMEPLPCAEPATREQLMASLLWDRLYPDLEDFAIALARLEAKALARLVQSYGLFASEKIAGPAVWDRFPEYRNLILPVRREELERVWASCRNQTSN
;
A
#
# COMPACT_ATOMS: atom_id res chain seq x y z
N MET A 1 17.43 6.34 9.34
CA MET A 1 16.28 6.48 8.40
C MET A 1 16.03 5.13 7.77
N ASN A 2 14.79 4.65 7.77
CA ASN A 2 14.42 3.42 7.08
C ASN A 2 14.15 3.72 5.60
N ILE A 3 15.02 3.24 4.70
CA ILE A 3 14.91 3.50 3.27
C ILE A 3 13.66 2.87 2.65
N PRO A 4 13.33 1.58 2.94
CA PRO A 4 12.06 0.99 2.49
C PRO A 4 10.81 1.81 2.88
N THR A 5 10.74 2.29 4.13
CA THR A 5 9.61 3.11 4.58
C THR A 5 9.55 4.45 3.81
N LEU A 6 10.70 5.10 3.59
CA LEU A 6 10.78 6.30 2.75
C LEU A 6 10.32 6.02 1.32
N GLN A 7 10.70 4.89 0.72
CA GLN A 7 10.28 4.51 -0.62
C GLN A 7 8.76 4.40 -0.71
N LEU A 8 8.13 3.72 0.25
CA LEU A 8 6.67 3.60 0.27
C LEU A 8 5.99 4.96 0.40
N ILE A 9 6.41 5.78 1.36
CA ILE A 9 5.81 7.12 1.57
C ILE A 9 5.95 7.97 0.30
N SER A 10 7.12 7.92 -0.34
CA SER A 10 7.39 8.63 -1.59
C SER A 10 6.46 8.16 -2.70
N LYS A 11 6.29 6.84 -2.85
CA LYS A 11 5.43 6.22 -3.86
C LYS A 11 3.95 6.59 -3.64
N THR A 12 3.47 6.52 -2.41
CA THR A 12 2.09 6.90 -2.04
C THR A 12 1.78 8.35 -2.38
N LYS A 13 2.74 9.25 -2.11
CA LYS A 13 2.63 10.70 -2.37
C LYS A 13 3.01 11.09 -3.81
N GLY A 14 3.43 10.14 -4.66
CA GLY A 14 3.87 10.42 -6.03
C GLY A 14 5.15 11.28 -6.12
N LEU A 15 6.02 11.19 -5.12
CA LEU A 15 7.23 12.03 -5.00
C LEU A 15 8.40 11.44 -5.78
N SER A 16 9.07 12.29 -6.55
CA SER A 16 10.32 11.95 -7.21
C SER A 16 11.52 12.16 -6.28
N GLN A 17 12.69 11.60 -6.63
CA GLN A 17 13.94 11.90 -5.92
C GLN A 17 14.29 13.39 -5.92
N SER A 18 13.86 14.14 -6.94
CA SER A 18 14.03 15.59 -7.00
C SER A 18 13.18 16.32 -5.96
N ASP A 19 11.98 15.80 -5.67
CA ASP A 19 11.10 16.36 -4.65
C ASP A 19 11.65 16.11 -3.26
N LEU A 20 12.13 14.89 -3.01
CA LEU A 20 12.82 14.53 -1.77
C LEU A 20 14.06 15.41 -1.53
N ALA A 21 14.84 15.67 -2.58
CA ALA A 21 16.01 16.55 -2.52
C ALA A 21 15.61 17.98 -2.13
N ARG A 22 14.54 18.51 -2.73
CA ARG A 22 13.99 19.84 -2.41
C ARG A 22 13.50 19.91 -0.96
N MET A 23 12.77 18.90 -0.48
CA MET A 23 12.22 18.86 0.89
C MET A 23 13.31 18.75 1.95
N SER A 24 14.35 17.96 1.69
CA SER A 24 15.44 17.71 2.63
C SER A 24 16.56 18.74 2.56
N GLY A 25 16.60 19.57 1.52
CA GLY A 25 17.63 20.58 1.30
C GLY A 25 18.98 20.00 0.87
N VAL A 26 18.98 18.85 0.18
CA VAL A 26 20.21 18.21 -0.35
C VAL A 26 20.14 18.05 -1.87
N SER A 27 21.23 17.57 -2.48
CA SER A 27 21.27 17.29 -3.91
C SER A 27 20.51 16.02 -4.27
N ARG A 28 19.99 15.94 -5.51
CA ARG A 28 19.38 14.71 -6.06
C ARG A 28 20.34 13.51 -6.04
N GLN A 29 21.65 13.77 -6.20
CA GLN A 29 22.67 12.72 -6.11
C GLN A 29 22.78 12.14 -4.69
N ALA A 30 22.70 12.98 -3.66
CA ALA A 30 22.68 12.52 -2.27
C ALA A 30 21.45 11.65 -2.01
N VAL A 31 20.27 12.05 -2.50
CA VAL A 31 19.05 11.23 -2.42
C VAL A 31 19.21 9.90 -3.15
N SER A 32 19.81 9.91 -4.35
CA SER A 32 20.06 8.66 -5.09
C SER A 32 20.99 7.72 -4.33
N LEU A 33 21.98 8.24 -3.60
CA LEU A 33 22.85 7.44 -2.74
C LEU A 33 22.09 6.78 -1.58
N TRP A 34 21.10 7.47 -0.98
CA TRP A 34 20.26 6.87 0.06
C TRP A 34 19.56 5.60 -0.42
N PHE A 35 19.02 5.62 -1.65
CA PHE A 35 18.33 4.46 -2.22
C PHE A 35 19.25 3.34 -2.73
N LYS A 36 20.55 3.62 -2.94
CA LYS A 36 21.55 2.60 -3.31
C LYS A 36 22.04 1.79 -2.10
N HIS A 37 21.89 2.34 -0.91
CA HIS A 37 22.33 1.73 0.34
C HIS A 37 21.14 1.60 1.31
N PRO A 38 20.24 0.63 1.05
CA PRO A 38 18.99 0.47 1.82
C PRO A 38 19.20 0.06 3.29
N ASP A 39 20.40 -0.42 3.64
CA ASP A 39 20.85 -0.67 5.01
C ASP A 39 21.16 0.62 5.80
N GLY A 40 21.06 1.79 5.15
CA GLY A 40 21.34 3.09 5.73
C GLY A 40 22.83 3.44 5.76
N SER A 41 23.73 2.56 5.30
CA SER A 41 25.18 2.79 5.35
C SER A 41 25.65 3.93 4.43
N GLY A 42 24.93 4.18 3.33
CA GLY A 42 25.21 5.28 2.40
C GLY A 42 24.54 6.60 2.75
N ALA A 43 23.73 6.64 3.82
CA ALA A 43 22.95 7.80 4.20
C ALA A 43 23.50 8.42 5.49
N ASN A 44 24.64 9.13 5.38
CA ASN A 44 25.14 9.97 6.48
C ASN A 44 24.27 11.25 6.57
N LEU A 45 23.03 11.06 6.99
CA LEU A 45 21.99 12.08 7.11
C LEU A 45 22.27 12.91 8.36
N ARG A 46 22.61 14.17 8.17
CA ARG A 46 22.64 15.14 9.28
C ARG A 46 21.24 15.29 9.87
N SER A 47 21.15 15.45 11.19
CA SER A 47 19.86 15.57 11.90
C SER A 47 18.96 16.66 11.33
N GLY A 48 19.52 17.79 10.87
CA GLY A 48 18.77 18.86 10.21
C GLY A 48 18.16 18.46 8.86
N THR A 49 18.88 17.68 8.05
CA THR A 49 18.36 17.15 6.78
C THR A 49 17.21 16.18 7.02
N PHE A 50 17.34 15.32 8.04
CA PHE A 50 16.31 14.36 8.39
C PHE A 50 15.05 15.05 8.93
N TRP A 51 15.22 16.06 9.79
CA TRP A 51 14.12 16.90 10.27
C TRP A 51 13.39 17.59 9.12
N ASN A 52 14.10 18.25 8.21
CA ASN A 52 13.52 18.92 7.05
C ASN A 52 12.73 17.95 6.17
N LEU A 53 13.26 16.74 5.96
CA LEU A 53 12.56 15.69 5.22
C LEU A 53 11.26 15.28 5.91
N CYS A 54 11.27 15.07 7.23
CA CYS A 54 10.06 14.71 7.98
C CYS A 54 8.99 15.81 7.88
N GLN A 55 9.39 17.07 8.00
CA GLN A 55 8.50 18.23 7.83
C GLN A 55 7.91 18.31 6.42
N GLY A 56 8.75 18.14 5.38
CA GLY A 56 8.29 18.15 3.99
C GLY A 56 7.38 16.97 3.65
N LEU A 57 7.60 15.81 4.26
CA LEU A 57 6.76 14.63 4.11
C LEU A 57 5.50 14.66 4.99
N GLN A 58 5.45 15.54 6.00
CA GLN A 58 4.42 15.59 7.04
C GLN A 58 4.26 14.25 7.76
N VAL A 59 5.38 13.62 8.12
CA VAL A 59 5.43 12.37 8.88
C VAL A 59 6.24 12.58 10.14
N ARG A 60 5.95 11.79 11.17
CA ARG A 60 6.74 11.83 12.41
C ARG A 60 8.09 11.17 12.19
N MET A 61 9.06 11.54 13.02
CA MET A 61 10.42 11.03 12.88
C MET A 61 10.46 9.51 13.09
N GLU A 62 9.68 9.02 14.05
CA GLU A 62 9.55 7.61 14.42
C GLU A 62 8.99 6.79 13.24
N GLU A 63 7.98 7.33 12.55
CA GLU A 63 7.36 6.67 11.38
C GLU A 63 8.35 6.46 10.23
N LEU A 64 9.33 7.34 10.07
CA LEU A 64 10.36 7.22 9.04
C LEU A 64 11.57 6.39 9.51
N MET A 65 11.68 6.12 10.81
CA MET A 65 12.74 5.29 11.40
C MET A 65 12.33 3.83 11.54
N GLU A 66 11.05 3.55 11.78
CA GLU A 66 10.56 2.20 11.96
C GLU A 66 10.32 1.50 10.61
N PRO A 67 10.70 0.21 10.50
CA PRO A 67 10.29 -0.59 9.36
C PRO A 67 8.77 -0.77 9.40
N LEU A 68 8.15 -0.74 8.22
CA LEU A 68 6.75 -1.12 8.10
C LEU A 68 6.56 -2.57 8.58
N PRO A 69 5.42 -2.91 9.22
CA PRO A 69 5.17 -4.20 9.87
C PRO A 69 5.00 -5.40 8.91
N CYS A 70 5.63 -5.38 7.73
CA CYS A 70 5.49 -6.39 6.68
C CYS A 70 6.85 -6.98 6.24
N ALA A 71 7.88 -6.87 7.10
CA ALA A 71 9.27 -7.08 6.72
C ALA A 71 9.74 -8.55 6.71
N GLU A 72 8.90 -9.50 7.17
CA GLU A 72 9.29 -10.92 7.15
C GLU A 72 9.23 -11.49 5.71
N PRO A 73 10.36 -11.98 5.17
CA PRO A 73 10.43 -12.43 3.78
C PRO A 73 9.43 -13.54 3.43
N ALA A 74 9.25 -14.51 4.32
CA ALA A 74 8.33 -15.63 4.09
C ALA A 74 6.86 -15.17 3.98
N THR A 75 6.43 -14.28 4.87
CA THR A 75 5.08 -13.69 4.85
C THR A 75 4.88 -12.85 3.58
N ARG A 76 5.90 -12.07 3.20
CA ARG A 76 5.87 -11.28 1.97
C ARG A 76 5.68 -12.15 0.73
N GLU A 77 6.42 -13.25 0.60
CA GLU A 77 6.30 -14.17 -0.52
C GLU A 77 4.92 -14.82 -0.60
N GLN A 78 4.36 -15.24 0.54
CA GLN A 78 2.99 -15.80 0.60
C GLN A 78 1.93 -14.77 0.16
N LEU A 79 2.06 -13.52 0.60
CA LEU A 79 1.17 -12.44 0.20
C LEU A 79 1.31 -12.14 -1.29
N MET A 80 2.52 -12.08 -1.82
CA MET A 80 2.75 -11.88 -3.26
C MET A 80 2.12 -13.00 -4.09
N ALA A 81 2.28 -14.27 -3.68
CA ALA A 81 1.69 -15.40 -4.38
C ALA A 81 0.14 -15.37 -4.35
N SER A 82 -0.47 -14.98 -3.25
CA SER A 82 -1.93 -14.98 -3.09
C SER A 82 -2.62 -13.74 -3.68
N LEU A 83 -1.96 -12.58 -3.67
CA LEU A 83 -2.55 -11.31 -4.09
C LEU A 83 -2.08 -10.84 -5.46
N LEU A 84 -0.87 -11.19 -5.88
CA LEU A 84 -0.22 -10.65 -7.09
C LEU A 84 0.05 -11.70 -8.18
N TRP A 85 -0.67 -12.83 -8.14
CA TRP A 85 -0.47 -13.96 -9.06
C TRP A 85 -0.58 -13.59 -10.56
N ASP A 86 -1.38 -12.59 -10.91
CA ASP A 86 -1.55 -12.12 -12.30
C ASP A 86 -0.65 -10.93 -12.68
N ARG A 87 0.21 -10.47 -11.76
CA ARG A 87 1.10 -9.32 -11.94
C ARG A 87 0.38 -8.01 -12.31
N LEU A 88 -0.90 -7.87 -11.95
CA LEU A 88 -1.63 -6.61 -12.15
C LEU A 88 -0.98 -5.44 -11.39
N TYR A 89 -0.39 -5.73 -10.23
CA TYR A 89 0.44 -4.80 -9.49
C TYR A 89 1.89 -5.33 -9.43
N PRO A 90 2.89 -4.46 -9.60
CA PRO A 90 4.30 -4.86 -9.55
C PRO A 90 4.74 -5.44 -8.20
N ASP A 91 4.26 -4.87 -7.10
CA ASP A 91 4.63 -5.26 -5.73
C ASP A 91 3.46 -5.05 -4.74
N LEU A 92 3.66 -5.49 -3.49
CA LEU A 92 2.62 -5.39 -2.44
C LEU A 92 2.35 -3.94 -2.07
N GLU A 93 3.35 -3.07 -2.18
CA GLU A 93 3.24 -1.65 -1.91
C GLU A 93 2.32 -0.95 -2.93
N ASP A 94 2.46 -1.24 -4.23
CA ASP A 94 1.55 -0.77 -5.29
C ASP A 94 0.13 -1.23 -5.02
N PHE A 95 -0.04 -2.49 -4.65
CA PHE A 95 -1.35 -3.04 -4.32
C PHE A 95 -1.96 -2.37 -3.08
N ALA A 96 -1.17 -2.16 -2.03
CA ALA A 96 -1.61 -1.47 -0.82
C ALA A 96 -1.99 0.00 -1.11
N ILE A 97 -1.23 0.70 -1.95
CA ILE A 97 -1.56 2.06 -2.40
C ILE A 97 -2.88 2.07 -3.18
N ALA A 98 -3.07 1.13 -4.12
CA ALA A 98 -4.30 1.02 -4.89
C ALA A 98 -5.51 0.68 -4.01
N LEU A 99 -5.33 -0.15 -2.98
CA LEU A 99 -6.34 -0.43 -1.95
C LEU A 99 -6.68 0.81 -1.13
N ALA A 100 -5.68 1.57 -0.67
CA ALA A 100 -5.90 2.81 0.08
C ALA A 100 -6.65 3.87 -0.75
N ARG A 101 -6.50 3.83 -2.07
CA ARG A 101 -7.25 4.67 -3.03
C ARG A 101 -8.61 4.08 -3.42
N LEU A 102 -8.98 2.92 -2.87
CA LEU A 102 -10.22 2.21 -3.17
C LEU A 102 -10.39 1.94 -4.67
N GLU A 103 -9.30 1.59 -5.36
CA GLU A 103 -9.36 1.26 -6.78
C GLU A 103 -10.17 -0.04 -6.99
N ALA A 104 -11.10 -0.03 -7.96
CA ALA A 104 -12.02 -1.15 -8.19
C ALA A 104 -11.30 -2.48 -8.41
N LYS A 105 -10.20 -2.48 -9.17
CA LYS A 105 -9.40 -3.69 -9.41
C LYS A 105 -8.71 -4.20 -8.14
N ALA A 106 -8.26 -3.31 -7.27
CA ALA A 106 -7.62 -3.67 -6.02
C ALA A 106 -8.63 -4.30 -5.05
N LEU A 107 -9.80 -3.67 -4.90
CA LEU A 107 -10.90 -4.20 -4.09
C LEU A 107 -11.36 -5.56 -4.61
N ALA A 108 -11.54 -5.72 -5.92
CA ALA A 108 -11.91 -6.99 -6.53
C ALA A 108 -10.88 -8.09 -6.25
N ARG A 109 -9.57 -7.78 -6.33
CA ARG A 109 -8.51 -8.74 -6.01
C ARG A 109 -8.56 -9.16 -4.56
N LEU A 110 -8.63 -8.21 -3.63
CA LEU A 110 -8.69 -8.49 -2.20
C LEU A 110 -9.88 -9.39 -1.86
N VAL A 111 -11.06 -9.05 -2.40
CA VAL A 111 -12.32 -9.78 -2.19
C VAL A 111 -12.31 -11.14 -2.86
N GLN A 112 -11.68 -11.28 -4.02
CA GLN A 112 -11.51 -12.57 -4.66
C GLN A 112 -10.68 -13.52 -3.77
N SER A 113 -9.58 -13.02 -3.20
CA SER A 113 -8.67 -13.83 -2.38
C SER A 113 -9.23 -14.13 -0.98
N TYR A 114 -9.87 -13.17 -0.32
CA TYR A 114 -10.27 -13.28 1.09
C TYR A 114 -11.78 -13.26 1.35
N GLY A 115 -12.60 -12.95 0.34
CA GLY A 115 -14.05 -12.75 0.50
C GLY A 115 -14.41 -11.39 1.11
N LEU A 116 -15.70 -11.09 1.21
CA LEU A 116 -16.20 -9.77 1.58
C LEU A 116 -15.86 -9.38 3.04
N PHE A 117 -16.13 -10.27 4.00
CA PHE A 117 -15.94 -9.97 5.43
C PHE A 117 -14.49 -9.69 5.82
N ALA A 118 -13.56 -10.56 5.40
CA ALA A 118 -12.14 -10.35 5.71
C ALA A 118 -11.60 -9.11 4.98
N SER A 119 -12.03 -8.87 3.74
CA SER A 119 -11.63 -7.68 2.98
C SER A 119 -12.12 -6.39 3.62
N GLU A 120 -13.33 -6.36 4.20
CA GLU A 120 -13.83 -5.20 4.94
C GLU A 120 -12.94 -4.86 6.15
N LYS A 121 -12.42 -5.87 6.87
CA LYS A 121 -11.50 -5.62 7.98
C LYS A 121 -10.16 -5.01 7.53
N ILE A 122 -9.80 -5.18 6.26
CA ILE A 122 -8.55 -4.69 5.68
C ILE A 122 -8.73 -3.32 5.01
N ALA A 123 -9.76 -3.16 4.17
CA ALA A 123 -9.96 -1.98 3.33
C ALA A 123 -11.18 -1.12 3.74
N GLY A 124 -11.89 -1.52 4.81
CA GLY A 124 -13.02 -0.78 5.37
C GLY A 124 -14.38 -1.05 4.70
N PRO A 125 -15.43 -0.31 5.11
CA PRO A 125 -16.82 -0.53 4.67
C PRO A 125 -17.03 -0.31 3.17
N ALA A 126 -16.13 0.45 2.53
CA ALA A 126 -16.15 0.69 1.09
C ALA A 126 -16.14 -0.61 0.26
N VAL A 127 -15.63 -1.72 0.82
CA VAL A 127 -15.74 -3.06 0.24
C VAL A 127 -17.21 -3.41 -0.01
N TRP A 128 -18.08 -3.29 1.00
CA TRP A 128 -19.50 -3.63 0.85
C TRP A 128 -20.28 -2.59 0.04
N ASP A 129 -19.96 -1.32 0.22
CA ASP A 129 -20.67 -0.21 -0.44
C ASP A 129 -20.42 -0.18 -1.94
N ARG A 130 -19.19 -0.48 -2.36
CA ARG A 130 -18.78 -0.41 -3.75
C ARG A 130 -18.80 -1.75 -4.47
N PHE A 131 -19.25 -2.83 -3.81
CA PHE A 131 -19.29 -4.17 -4.40
C PHE A 131 -19.97 -4.22 -5.79
N PRO A 132 -21.10 -3.53 -6.05
CA PRO A 132 -21.69 -3.48 -7.39
C PRO A 132 -20.76 -2.93 -8.48
N GLU A 133 -19.85 -2.02 -8.12
CA GLU A 133 -18.93 -1.36 -9.05
C GLU A 133 -17.80 -2.30 -9.50
N TYR A 134 -17.32 -3.16 -8.60
CA TYR A 134 -16.12 -3.97 -8.87
C TYR A 134 -16.38 -5.47 -8.99
N ARG A 135 -17.56 -5.99 -8.64
CA ARG A 135 -17.88 -7.43 -8.71
C ARG A 135 -17.59 -8.04 -10.08
N ASN A 136 -17.74 -7.25 -11.15
CA ASN A 136 -17.50 -7.69 -12.52
C ASN A 136 -16.02 -7.96 -12.86
N LEU A 137 -15.11 -7.58 -11.96
CA LEU A 137 -13.67 -7.82 -12.06
C LEU A 137 -13.24 -9.10 -11.32
N ILE A 138 -14.16 -9.73 -10.57
CA ILE A 138 -13.93 -10.99 -9.85
C ILE A 138 -14.22 -12.16 -10.80
N LEU A 139 -13.45 -13.25 -10.70
CA LEU A 139 -13.68 -14.46 -11.51
C LEU A 139 -15.13 -14.98 -11.38
N PRO A 140 -15.77 -15.45 -12.47
CA PRO A 140 -17.20 -15.75 -12.51
C PRO A 140 -17.70 -16.65 -11.38
N VAL A 141 -17.06 -17.81 -11.16
CA VAL A 141 -17.46 -18.77 -10.11
C VAL A 141 -17.45 -18.11 -8.73
N ARG A 142 -16.38 -17.38 -8.41
CA ARG A 142 -16.24 -16.69 -7.12
C ARG A 142 -17.22 -15.52 -6.98
N ARG A 143 -17.51 -14.82 -8.07
CA ARG A 143 -18.45 -13.69 -8.10
C ARG A 143 -19.86 -14.14 -7.72
N GLU A 144 -20.36 -15.23 -8.30
CA GLU A 144 -21.70 -15.74 -8.00
C GLU A 144 -21.89 -16.06 -6.51
N GLU A 145 -20.89 -16.67 -5.88
CA GLU A 145 -20.89 -16.93 -4.43
C GLU A 145 -20.98 -15.63 -3.63
N LEU A 146 -20.15 -14.64 -3.97
CA LEU A 146 -20.07 -13.38 -3.25
C LEU A 146 -21.31 -12.50 -3.47
N GLU A 147 -21.95 -12.57 -4.64
CA GLU A 147 -23.21 -11.88 -4.91
C GLU A 147 -24.34 -12.38 -4.00
N ARG A 148 -24.40 -13.70 -3.75
CA ARG A 148 -25.37 -14.28 -2.80
C ARG A 148 -25.11 -13.79 -1.37
N VAL A 149 -23.85 -13.77 -0.94
CA VAL A 149 -23.45 -13.25 0.37
C VAL A 149 -23.83 -11.77 0.50
N TRP A 150 -23.50 -10.97 -0.52
CA TRP A 150 -23.81 -9.54 -0.54
C TRP A 150 -25.31 -9.25 -0.46
N ALA A 151 -26.10 -9.94 -1.27
CA ALA A 151 -27.56 -9.80 -1.27
C ALA A 151 -28.16 -10.19 0.09
N SER A 152 -27.71 -11.30 0.69
CA SER A 152 -28.19 -11.77 1.99
C SER A 152 -27.95 -10.74 3.10
N CYS A 153 -26.75 -10.15 3.17
CA CYS A 153 -26.44 -9.15 4.19
C CYS A 153 -27.23 -7.84 4.00
N ARG A 154 -27.36 -7.35 2.76
CA ARG A 154 -28.13 -6.12 2.48
C ARG A 154 -29.62 -6.26 2.80
N ASN A 155 -30.20 -7.42 2.51
CA ASN A 155 -31.61 -7.69 2.80
C ASN A 155 -31.88 -7.80 4.32
N GLN A 156 -30.93 -8.28 5.11
CA GLN A 156 -31.05 -8.33 6.57
C GLN A 156 -30.92 -6.96 7.25
N THR A 157 -30.27 -5.99 6.61
CA THR A 157 -30.11 -4.63 7.17
C THR A 157 -31.31 -3.72 6.85
N SER A 158 -32.26 -4.19 6.02
CA SER A 158 -33.43 -3.41 5.57
C SER A 158 -34.73 -3.77 6.32
N ASN A 159 -34.67 -4.69 7.29
CA ASN A 159 -35.74 -5.04 8.23
C ASN A 159 -35.38 -4.56 9.64
#